data_AF-A0A2I0HFH0-F1
#
_entry.id   AF-A0A2I0HFH0-F1
#
_cell.length_a   1.000
_cell.length_b   1.000
_cell.length_c   1.000
_cell.angle_alpha   90.00
_cell.angle_beta   90.00
_cell.angle_gamma   90.00
#
_symmetry.space_group_name_H-M   'P 1'
#
loop_
_entity.id
_entity.type
_entity.pdbx_description
1 polymer ?
#
loop_
_entity_poly.entity_id
_entity_poly.type
_entity_poly.pdbx_seq_one_letter_code
_entity_poly.pdbx_strand_id
1 'polypeptide(L)'
;MEEAITALYLSILPRPTTLAIVDLGCSSGPNTLYVVSEVIRAVENIRREMGHNEPPEYQVFLNDLPGNDFNAIFRALPRSTEKQGQCFFTG
;
A
#
# COMPACT_ATOMS: atom_id res chain seq x y z
N MET A 1 5.67 -12.44 -4.47
CA MET A 1 5.27 -11.05 -4.11
C MET A 1 6.33 -10.41 -3.25
N GLU A 2 6.66 -10.96 -2.08
CA GLU A 2 7.69 -10.39 -1.18
C GLU A 2 9.05 -10.18 -1.87
N GLU A 3 9.58 -11.15 -2.62
CA GLU A 3 10.85 -11.00 -3.36
C GLU A 3 10.87 -9.79 -4.31
N ALA A 4 9.76 -9.54 -5.02
CA ALA A 4 9.66 -8.42 -5.95
C ALA A 4 9.60 -7.08 -5.21
N ILE A 5 8.91 -7.04 -4.05
CA ILE A 5 8.84 -5.85 -3.20
C ILE A 5 10.23 -5.56 -2.61
N THR A 6 10.95 -6.59 -2.16
CA THR A 6 12.33 -6.47 -1.69
C THR A 6 13.24 -5.93 -2.79
N ALA A 7 13.21 -6.51 -3.99
CA ALA A 7 14.01 -6.05 -5.11
C ALA A 7 13.71 -4.60 -5.48
N LEU A 8 12.44 -4.20 -5.48
CA LEU A 8 12.02 -2.80 -5.70
C LEU A 8 12.53 -1.88 -4.60
N TYR A 9 12.32 -2.25 -3.33
CA TYR A 9 12.70 -1.39 -2.20
C TYR A 9 14.22 -1.18 -2.12
N LEU A 10 15.01 -2.18 -2.50
CA LEU A 10 16.47 -2.07 -2.61
C LEU A 10 16.91 -1.23 -3.81
N SER A 11 16.17 -1.24 -4.92
CA SER A 11 16.53 -0.48 -6.12
C SER A 11 16.25 1.02 -6.01
N ILE A 12 15.37 1.42 -5.08
CA ILE A 12 14.98 2.82 -4.86
C ILE A 12 15.68 3.47 -3.65
N LEU A 13 16.82 2.94 -3.23
CA LEU A 13 17.64 3.52 -2.16
C LEU A 13 18.36 4.82 -2.61
N PRO A 14 18.62 5.78 -1.69
CA PRO A 14 18.25 5.77 -0.27
C PRO A 14 16.72 5.90 -0.06
N ARG A 15 16.23 5.42 1.09
CA ARG A 15 14.80 5.27 1.43
C ARG A 15 13.89 6.33 0.78
N PRO A 16 12.83 5.95 0.05
CA PRO A 16 11.91 6.91 -0.53
C PRO A 16 11.09 7.61 0.57
N THR A 17 10.76 8.88 0.36
CA THR A 17 9.81 9.60 1.24
C THR A 17 8.37 9.14 1.03
N THR A 18 8.06 8.68 -0.18
CA THR A 18 6.72 8.26 -0.60
C THR A 18 6.81 6.98 -1.43
N LEU A 19 5.93 6.02 -1.19
CA LEU A 19 5.78 4.81 -1.97
C LEU A 19 4.35 4.71 -2.52
N ALA A 20 4.23 4.72 -3.84
CA ALA A 20 2.95 4.53 -4.52
C ALA A 20 2.67 3.05 -4.77
N ILE A 21 1.47 2.60 -4.43
CA ILE A 21 0.95 1.26 -4.64
C ILE A 21 -0.25 1.40 -5.57
N VAL A 22 -0.27 0.64 -6.67
CA VAL A 22 -1.37 0.68 -7.63
C VAL A 22 -1.94 -0.72 -7.77
N ASP A 23 -3.24 -0.88 -7.51
CA ASP A 23 -3.99 -2.11 -7.79
C ASP A 23 -4.84 -1.92 -9.04
N LEU A 24 -4.51 -2.66 -10.11
CA LEU A 24 -5.17 -2.57 -11.41
C LEU A 24 -6.18 -3.73 -11.55
N GLY A 25 -7.47 -3.41 -11.54
CA GLY A 25 -8.57 -4.38 -11.46
C GLY A 25 -8.95 -4.71 -10.02
N CYS A 26 -9.07 -3.69 -9.17
CA CYS A 26 -9.26 -3.86 -7.72
C CYS A 26 -10.60 -4.50 -7.33
N SER A 27 -11.58 -4.51 -8.24
CA SER A 27 -12.99 -4.86 -8.00
C SER A 27 -13.56 -4.08 -6.80
N SER A 28 -14.66 -4.55 -6.23
CA SER A 28 -15.33 -3.94 -5.06
C SER A 28 -15.22 -4.79 -3.79
N GLY A 29 -14.43 -5.87 -3.83
CA GLY A 29 -14.28 -6.83 -2.73
C GLY A 29 -13.18 -6.45 -1.73
N PRO A 30 -13.15 -7.08 -0.55
CA PRO A 30 -12.13 -6.82 0.48
C PRO A 30 -10.72 -7.26 0.07
N ASN A 31 -10.61 -8.04 -1.02
CA ASN A 31 -9.34 -8.59 -1.50
C ASN A 31 -8.32 -7.50 -1.83
N THR A 32 -8.75 -6.37 -2.41
CA THR A 32 -7.84 -5.26 -2.73
C THR A 32 -7.18 -4.68 -1.48
N LEU A 33 -7.94 -4.48 -0.40
CA LEU A 33 -7.41 -3.98 0.87
C LEU A 33 -6.44 -4.98 1.51
N TYR A 34 -6.72 -6.28 1.38
CA TYR A 34 -5.81 -7.32 1.84
C TYR A 34 -4.48 -7.27 1.08
N VAL A 35 -4.51 -7.23 -0.26
CA VAL A 35 -3.30 -7.15 -1.08
C VAL A 35 -2.47 -5.91 -0.74
N VAL A 36 -3.10 -4.74 -0.65
CA VAL A 36 -2.44 -3.49 -0.24
C VAL A 36 -1.79 -3.62 1.13
N SER A 37 -2.49 -4.22 2.11
CA SER A 37 -1.95 -4.42 3.46
C SER A 37 -0.71 -5.32 3.48
N GLU A 38 -0.68 -6.36 2.63
CA GLU A 38 0.46 -7.27 2.51
C GLU A 38 1.67 -6.59 1.87
N VAL A 39 1.44 -5.72 0.88
CA VAL A 39 2.51 -4.91 0.29
C VAL A 39 3.12 -3.96 1.32
N ILE A 40 2.28 -3.23 2.07
CA ILE A 40 2.73 -2.33 3.14
C ILE A 40 3.50 -3.12 4.20
N ARG A 41 2.98 -4.27 4.64
CA ARG A 41 3.65 -5.15 5.61
C ARG A 41 5.05 -5.57 5.14
N ALA A 42 5.18 -5.99 3.88
CA ALA A 42 6.47 -6.38 3.32
C ALA A 42 7.47 -5.22 3.32
N VAL A 43 7.04 -4.04 2.86
CA VAL A 43 7.88 -2.82 2.88
C VAL A 43 8.30 -2.47 4.31
N GLU A 44 7.36 -2.52 5.26
CA GLU A 44 7.62 -2.20 6.66
C GLU A 44 8.63 -3.15 7.30
N ASN A 45 8.62 -4.43 6.92
CA ASN A 45 9.59 -5.44 7.37
C ASN A 45 10.99 -5.14 6.83
N ILE A 46 11.12 -4.95 5.51
CA ILE A 46 12.40 -4.66 4.84
C ILE A 46 13.04 -3.38 5.40
N ARG A 47 12.22 -2.34 5.58
CA ARG A 47 12.59 -1.08 6.25
C ARG A 47 13.22 -1.34 7.62
N ARG A 48 12.57 -2.14 8.46
CA ARG A 48 13.04 -2.45 9.82
C ARG A 48 14.36 -3.21 9.80
N GLU A 49 14.48 -4.18 8.91
CA GLU A 49 15.71 -4.97 8.72
C GLU A 49 16.89 -4.09 8.28
N MET A 50 16.64 -3.05 7.48
CA MET A 50 17.65 -2.09 7.05
C MET A 50 17.90 -0.93 8.02
N GLY A 51 17.25 -0.90 9.19
CA GLY A 51 17.42 0.16 10.18
C GLY A 51 16.80 1.51 9.77
N HIS A 52 15.85 1.51 8.82
CA HIS A 52 15.09 2.69 8.42
C HIS A 52 13.96 2.96 9.43
N ASN A 53 14.22 3.80 10.43
CA ASN A 53 13.27 4.02 11.54
C ASN A 53 11.94 4.64 11.11
N GLU A 54 11.99 5.57 10.18
CA GLU A 54 10.81 6.26 9.67
C GLU A 54 10.13 5.43 8.55
N PRO A 55 8.81 5.27 8.56
CA PRO A 55 8.07 4.71 7.44
C PRO A 55 7.95 5.73 6.30
N PRO A 56 7.89 5.30 5.03
CA PRO A 56 7.49 6.18 3.94
C PRO A 56 6.00 6.55 4.06
N GLU A 57 5.59 7.62 3.39
CA GLU A 57 4.17 7.85 3.10
C GLU A 57 3.71 6.82 2.05
N TYR A 58 2.55 6.19 2.29
CA TYR A 58 1.97 5.25 1.34
C TYR A 58 0.83 5.92 0.57
N GLN A 59 0.91 5.89 -0.76
CA GLN A 59 -0.16 6.36 -1.63
C GLN A 59 -0.74 5.18 -2.38
N VAL A 60 -2.01 4.87 -2.17
CA VAL A 60 -2.69 3.71 -2.72
C VAL A 60 -3.69 4.16 -3.78
N PHE A 61 -3.48 3.70 -5.01
CA PHE A 61 -4.34 3.95 -6.16
C PHE A 61 -5.09 2.66 -6.51
N LEU A 62 -6.41 2.70 -6.40
CA LEU A 62 -7.30 1.59 -6.71
C LEU A 62 -7.93 1.88 -8.07
N ASN A 63 -7.64 1.09 -9.08
CA ASN A 63 -8.12 1.33 -10.43
C ASN A 63 -8.98 0.17 -10.91
N ASP A 64 -10.13 0.47 -11.48
CA ASP A 64 -10.99 -0.49 -12.17
C ASP A 64 -11.84 0.26 -13.21
N LEU A 65 -12.66 -0.48 -13.97
CA LEU A 65 -13.59 0.07 -14.94
C LEU A 65 -14.62 0.99 -14.27
N PRO A 66 -15.19 1.97 -15.02
CA PRO A 66 -16.18 2.93 -14.48
C PRO A 66 -17.44 2.33 -13.83
N GLY A 67 -17.68 1.03 -13.98
CA GLY A 67 -18.81 0.32 -13.35
C GLY A 67 -18.51 -0.25 -11.96
N ASN A 68 -17.29 -0.11 -11.44
CA ASN A 68 -16.89 -0.63 -10.13
C ASN A 68 -17.49 0.21 -8.98
N ASP A 69 -17.91 -0.43 -7.89
CA ASP A 69 -18.37 0.26 -6.68
C ASP A 69 -17.19 0.58 -5.75
N PHE A 70 -16.41 1.61 -6.10
CA PHE A 70 -15.32 2.12 -5.25
C PHE A 70 -15.81 2.53 -3.86
N ASN A 71 -17.08 2.95 -3.71
CA ASN A 71 -17.63 3.32 -2.42
C ASN A 71 -17.71 2.12 -1.47
N ALA A 72 -17.89 0.89 -1.97
CA ALA A 72 -17.83 -0.31 -1.14
C ALA A 72 -16.45 -0.47 -0.50
N ILE A 73 -15.39 -0.20 -1.26
CA ILE A 73 -14.01 -0.26 -0.77
C ILE A 73 -13.75 0.84 0.26
N PHE A 74 -14.13 2.08 -0.04
CA PHE A 74 -13.95 3.20 0.88
C PHE A 74 -14.73 3.02 2.20
N ARG A 75 -15.92 2.41 2.16
CA ARG A 75 -16.68 2.04 3.37
C ARG A 75 -16.00 0.94 4.19
N ALA A 76 -15.25 0.05 3.55
CA ALA A 76 -14.52 -1.03 4.19
C ALA A 76 -13.15 -0.60 4.74
N LEU A 77 -12.67 0.61 4.41
CA LEU A 77 -11.40 1.11 4.93
C LEU A 77 -11.44 1.21 6.47
N PRO A 78 -10.39 0.73 7.16
CA PRO A 78 -10.27 0.96 8.59
C PRO A 78 -10.20 2.47 8.83
N ARG A 79 -10.94 2.96 9.83
CA ARG A 79 -10.76 4.33 10.30
C ARG A 79 -9.31 4.46 10.78
N SER A 80 -8.55 5.34 10.15
CA SER A 80 -7.11 5.52 10.34
C SER A 80 -6.73 5.44 11.82
N THR A 81 -6.00 4.40 12.22
CA THR A 81 -5.33 4.34 13.52
C THR A 81 -3.89 4.77 13.31
N GLU A 82 -3.42 5.70 14.13
CA GLU A 82 -2.16 6.45 14.01
C GLU A 82 -0.85 5.60 14.06
N LYS A 83 -0.93 4.27 13.91
CA LYS A 83 0.18 3.34 14.23
C LYS A 83 0.92 2.73 13.02
N GLN A 84 0.38 2.86 11.81
CA GLN A 84 1.09 2.58 10.55
C GLN A 84 1.29 3.92 9.83
N GLY A 85 2.37 4.10 9.05
CA GLY A 85 2.64 5.37 8.34
C GLY A 85 1.43 5.94 7.59
N GLN A 86 1.45 7.24 7.28
CA GLN A 86 0.32 7.90 6.63
C GLN A 86 -0.02 7.19 5.30
N CYS A 87 -1.24 6.65 5.20
CA CYS A 87 -1.76 5.97 4.02
C CYS A 87 -2.88 6.80 3.39
N PHE A 88 -2.72 7.18 2.14
CA PHE A 88 -3.72 7.91 1.36
C PHE A 88 -4.32 6.99 0.30
N PHE A 89 -5.64 6.87 0.26
CA PHE A 89 -6.35 6.03 -0.72
C PHE A 89 -7.05 6.90 -1.74
N THR A 90 -6.91 6.56 -3.02
CA THR A 90 -7.65 7.16 -4.14
C THR A 90 -8.14 6.06 -5.09
N GLY A 91 -9.30 6.26 -5.71
CA GLY A 91 -9.92 5.34 -6.66
C GLY A 91 -11.07 6.00 -7.39
#